data_AF-A0A935JCB9-F1
#
_entry.id   AF-A0A935JCB9-F1
#
_cell.length_a   1.000
_cell.length_b   1.000
_cell.length_c   1.000
_cell.angle_alpha   90.00
_cell.angle_beta   90.00
_cell.angle_gamma   90.00
#
_symmetry.space_group_name_H-M   'P 1'
#
loop_
_entity.id
_entity.type
_entity.pdbx_description
1 polymer ?
#
loop_
_entity_poly.entity_id
_entity_poly.type
_entity_poly.pdbx_seq_one_letter_code
_entity_poly.pdbx_strand_id
1 'polypeptide(L)'
;MRKFLYLIILGILFVFPASAFAQSDLKLANVSVQLWPEYDQPSMLVITDFEVPAITALPVSVTFRIPKDANLIAVATYSADGALTNAIFEGPKDDGYPPRWPAANNSH
;
A
#
# COMPACT_ATOMS: atom_id res chain seq x y z
N MET A 1 -29.59 -3.29 42.87
CA MET A 1 -29.80 -4.05 41.61
C MET A 1 -29.23 -3.37 40.36
N ARG A 2 -29.40 -2.05 40.18
CA ARG A 2 -28.84 -1.31 39.02
C ARG A 2 -27.32 -1.41 38.82
N LYS A 3 -26.54 -1.48 39.91
CA LYS A 3 -25.07 -1.68 39.88
C LYS A 3 -24.64 -3.05 39.34
N PHE A 4 -25.45 -4.08 39.61
CA PHE A 4 -25.21 -5.45 39.15
C PHE A 4 -25.47 -5.57 37.65
N LEU A 5 -26.48 -4.83 37.14
CA LEU A 5 -26.77 -4.71 35.71
C LEU A 5 -25.58 -4.14 34.92
N TYR A 6 -24.89 -3.12 35.43
CA TYR A 6 -23.69 -2.59 34.78
C TYR A 6 -22.53 -3.59 34.75
N LEU A 7 -22.39 -4.42 35.79
CA LEU A 7 -21.36 -5.48 35.81
C LEU A 7 -21.66 -6.60 34.80
N ILE A 8 -22.93 -6.95 34.63
CA ILE A 8 -23.35 -7.95 33.62
C ILE A 8 -23.10 -7.40 32.21
N ILE A 9 -23.46 -6.14 31.94
CA ILE A 9 -23.23 -5.49 30.64
C ILE A 9 -21.74 -5.40 30.32
N LEU A 10 -20.90 -5.03 31.30
CA LEU A 10 -19.45 -4.99 31.13
C LEU A 10 -18.86 -6.38 30.90
N GLY A 11 -19.38 -7.40 31.59
CA GLY A 11 -19.00 -8.80 31.38
C GLY A 11 -19.33 -9.31 29.99
N ILE A 12 -20.53 -8.99 29.47
CA ILE A 12 -20.93 -9.35 28.10
C ILE A 12 -20.01 -8.69 27.07
N LEU A 13 -19.62 -7.42 27.27
CA LEU A 13 -18.72 -6.71 26.36
C LEU A 13 -17.32 -7.33 26.29
N PHE A 14 -16.85 -7.97 27.37
CA PHE A 14 -15.56 -8.67 27.41
C PHE A 14 -15.58 -10.08 26.83
N VAL A 15 -16.76 -10.72 26.74
CA VAL A 15 -16.91 -12.09 26.22
C VAL A 15 -17.03 -12.11 24.69
N PHE A 16 -17.40 -10.99 24.07
CA PHE A 16 -17.33 -10.86 22.61
C PHE A 16 -15.90 -10.46 22.20
N PRO A 17 -15.12 -11.36 21.57
CA PRO A 17 -13.87 -10.94 20.98
C PRO A 17 -14.22 -9.91 19.90
N ALA A 18 -13.79 -8.68 20.09
CA ALA A 18 -13.67 -7.75 18.97
C ALA A 18 -12.68 -8.42 18.02
N SER A 19 -13.19 -8.94 16.89
CA SER A 19 -12.36 -9.47 15.81
C SER A 19 -11.51 -8.31 15.30
N ALA A 20 -10.33 -8.12 15.91
CA ALA A 20 -9.29 -7.30 15.35
C ALA A 20 -8.82 -8.03 14.11
N PHE A 21 -9.32 -7.63 12.94
CA PHE A 21 -8.71 -8.00 11.68
C PHE A 21 -7.32 -7.38 11.68
N ALA A 22 -6.33 -8.13 12.15
CA ALA A 22 -4.95 -7.85 11.85
C ALA A 22 -4.86 -7.72 10.32
N GLN A 23 -4.23 -6.65 9.82
CA GLN A 23 -3.91 -6.54 8.40
C GLN A 23 -3.13 -7.80 8.03
N SER A 24 -3.80 -8.75 7.36
CA SER A 24 -3.10 -9.87 6.74
C SER A 24 -2.12 -9.27 5.76
N ASP A 25 -0.86 -9.70 5.80
CA ASP A 25 0.13 -9.28 4.81
C ASP A 25 -0.44 -9.57 3.41
N LEU A 26 -0.80 -8.50 2.70
CA LEU A 26 -1.26 -8.59 1.32
C LEU A 26 -0.09 -9.09 0.49
N LYS A 27 -0.17 -10.33 0.03
CA LYS A 27 0.80 -10.89 -0.90
C LYS A 27 0.40 -10.52 -2.31
N LEU A 28 1.34 -10.02 -3.10
CA LEU A 28 1.14 -9.82 -4.52
C LEU A 28 1.31 -11.16 -5.25
N ALA A 29 0.44 -11.43 -6.22
CA ALA A 29 0.51 -12.61 -7.06
C ALA A 29 1.69 -12.52 -8.04
N ASN A 30 1.92 -11.32 -8.58
CA ASN A 30 3.08 -10.99 -9.39
C ASN A 30 3.47 -9.52 -9.21
N VAL A 31 4.72 -9.22 -9.58
CA VAL A 31 5.24 -7.85 -9.73
C VAL A 31 6.18 -7.87 -10.93
N SER A 32 5.98 -6.94 -11.86
CA SER A 32 6.87 -6.65 -12.98
C SER A 32 7.42 -5.23 -12.83
N VAL A 33 8.73 -5.07 -12.92
CA VAL A 33 9.40 -3.77 -12.85
C VAL A 33 10.16 -3.55 -14.13
N GLN A 34 9.83 -2.47 -14.84
CA GLN A 34 10.48 -2.07 -16.07
C GLN A 34 11.26 -0.78 -15.84
N LEU A 35 12.46 -0.73 -16.40
CA LEU A 35 13.42 0.37 -16.24
C LEU A 35 13.71 0.95 -17.61
N TRP A 36 13.25 2.16 -17.87
CA TRP A 36 13.33 2.81 -19.17
C TRP A 36 14.17 4.08 -19.04
N PRO A 37 15.40 4.14 -19.58
CA PRO A 37 16.19 5.35 -19.52
C PRO A 37 15.53 6.45 -20.34
N GLU A 38 15.60 7.68 -19.83
CA GLU A 38 15.27 8.85 -20.63
C GLU A 38 16.51 9.25 -21.43
N TYR A 39 16.33 9.48 -22.74
CA TYR A 39 17.46 9.72 -23.64
C TYR A 39 17.97 11.16 -23.61
N ASP A 40 17.13 12.11 -23.20
CA ASP A 40 17.38 13.55 -23.21
C ASP A 40 17.80 14.12 -21.84
N GLN A 41 17.59 13.37 -20.75
CA GLN A 41 18.00 13.76 -19.40
C GLN A 41 18.53 12.57 -18.59
N PRO A 42 19.36 12.82 -17.56
CA PRO A 42 19.92 11.76 -16.71
C PRO A 42 18.86 11.24 -15.70
N SER A 43 17.74 10.74 -16.19
CA SER A 43 16.66 10.12 -15.43
C SER A 43 16.22 8.80 -16.06
N MET A 44 15.32 8.10 -15.36
CA MET A 44 14.80 6.80 -15.76
C MET A 44 13.35 6.70 -15.34
N LEU A 45 12.49 6.30 -16.28
CA LEU A 45 11.11 5.93 -16.00
C LEU A 45 11.07 4.52 -15.40
N VAL A 46 10.44 4.40 -14.23
CA VAL A 46 10.21 3.12 -13.56
C VAL A 46 8.72 2.81 -13.63
N ILE A 47 8.37 1.74 -14.33
CA ILE A 47 6.99 1.26 -14.46
C ILE A 47 6.87 0.00 -13.62
N THR A 48 5.97 0.03 -12.64
CA THR A 48 5.68 -1.13 -11.79
C THR A 48 4.26 -1.60 -11.99
N ASP A 49 4.11 -2.80 -12.51
CA ASP A 49 2.83 -3.49 -12.65
C ASP A 49 2.75 -4.62 -11.62
N PHE A 50 1.61 -4.79 -10.97
CA PHE A 50 1.41 -5.86 -10.00
C PHE A 50 -0.05 -6.32 -9.97
N GLU A 51 -0.23 -7.56 -9.53
CA GLU A 51 -1.55 -8.15 -9.33
C GLU A 51 -1.71 -8.64 -7.90
N VAL A 52 -2.92 -8.46 -7.35
CA VAL A 52 -3.32 -9.13 -6.12
C VAL A 52 -3.90 -10.51 -6.47
N PRO A 53 -3.77 -11.52 -5.58
CA PRO A 53 -4.38 -12.83 -5.78
C PRO A 53 -5.87 -12.72 -6.08
N ALA A 54 -6.38 -13.55 -7.00
CA ALA A 54 -7.81 -13.58 -7.36
C ALA A 54 -8.75 -13.89 -6.18
N ILE A 55 -8.21 -14.49 -5.11
CA ILE A 55 -8.94 -14.76 -3.86
C ILE A 55 -9.05 -13.53 -2.95
N THR A 56 -8.37 -12.42 -3.27
CA THR A 56 -8.39 -11.19 -2.47
C THR A 56 -9.73 -10.49 -2.65
N ALA A 57 -10.45 -10.27 -1.54
CA ALA A 57 -11.68 -9.51 -1.56
C ALA A 57 -11.41 -8.04 -1.93
N LEU A 58 -12.21 -7.49 -2.85
CA LEU A 58 -12.14 -6.10 -3.29
C LEU A 58 -13.28 -5.26 -2.66
N PRO A 59 -13.08 -3.95 -2.43
CA PRO A 59 -11.84 -3.19 -2.69
C PRO A 59 -10.75 -3.48 -1.65
N VAL A 60 -9.49 -3.48 -2.09
CA VAL A 60 -8.33 -3.65 -1.23
C VAL A 60 -7.44 -2.42 -1.31
N SER A 61 -6.91 -1.97 -0.17
CA SER A 61 -5.92 -0.89 -0.13
C SER A 61 -4.51 -1.45 -0.25
N VAL A 62 -3.70 -0.86 -1.12
CA VAL A 62 -2.30 -1.23 -1.33
C VAL A 62 -1.41 -0.03 -1.03
N THR A 63 -0.41 -0.22 -0.19
CA THR A 63 0.63 0.80 0.05
C THR A 63 1.89 0.38 -0.70
N PHE A 64 2.33 1.23 -1.62
CA PHE A 64 3.54 1.00 -2.41
C PHE A 64 4.60 2.04 -2.04
N ARG A 65 5.82 1.59 -1.72
CA ARG A 65 6.93 2.48 -1.38
C ARG A 65 7.74 2.77 -2.63
N ILE A 66 7.95 4.05 -2.90
CA ILE A 66 8.83 4.54 -3.97
C ILE A 66 10.05 5.24 -3.35
N PRO A 67 11.17 5.40 -4.09
CA PRO A 67 12.29 6.19 -3.62
C PRO A 67 11.87 7.61 -3.25
N LYS A 68 12.48 8.17 -2.19
CA LYS A 68 12.14 9.49 -1.65
C LYS A 68 12.24 10.61 -2.70
N ASP A 69 13.25 10.54 -3.56
CA ASP A 69 13.51 11.55 -4.59
C ASP A 69 12.83 11.24 -5.94
N ALA A 70 12.00 10.19 -6.00
CA ALA A 70 11.26 9.84 -7.21
C ALA A 70 10.03 10.75 -7.41
N ASN A 71 9.75 11.09 -8.66
CA ASN A 71 8.52 11.77 -9.04
C ASN A 71 7.44 10.74 -9.43
N LEU A 72 6.28 10.75 -8.75
CA LEU A 72 5.17 9.88 -9.10
C LEU A 72 4.40 10.47 -10.30
N ILE A 73 4.53 9.84 -11.45
CA ILE A 73 3.99 10.36 -12.71
C ILE A 73 2.53 9.94 -12.92
N ALA A 74 2.19 8.67 -12.68
CA ALA A 74 0.85 8.14 -12.89
C ALA A 74 0.58 6.89 -12.05
N VAL A 75 -0.69 6.63 -11.74
CA VAL A 75 -1.18 5.39 -11.13
C VAL A 75 -2.48 4.97 -11.82
N ALA A 76 -2.56 3.72 -12.25
CA ALA A 76 -3.73 3.19 -12.93
C ALA A 76 -4.12 1.80 -12.41
N THR A 77 -5.38 1.45 -12.57
CA THR A 77 -5.93 0.11 -12.27
C THR A 77 -6.68 -0.44 -13.47
N TYR A 78 -6.62 -1.75 -13.65
CA TYR A 78 -7.46 -2.44 -14.63
C TYR A 78 -8.93 -2.41 -14.19
N SER A 79 -9.79 -1.96 -15.09
CA SER A 79 -11.24 -2.08 -14.97
C SER A 79 -11.69 -3.48 -15.41
N ALA A 80 -12.94 -3.85 -15.11
CA ALA A 80 -13.49 -5.18 -15.41
C ALA A 80 -13.51 -5.52 -16.92
N ASP A 81 -13.44 -4.49 -17.77
CA ASP A 81 -13.35 -4.56 -19.23
C ASP A 81 -11.90 -4.64 -19.76
N GLY A 82 -10.91 -4.66 -18.86
CA GLY A 82 -9.48 -4.72 -19.20
C GLY A 82 -8.85 -3.37 -19.57
N ALA A 83 -9.61 -2.27 -19.51
CA ALA A 83 -9.07 -0.93 -19.74
C ALA A 83 -8.28 -0.43 -18.51
N LEU A 84 -7.23 0.37 -18.76
CA LEU A 84 -6.53 1.08 -17.71
C LEU A 84 -7.26 2.39 -17.38
N THR A 85 -7.56 2.59 -16.11
CA THR A 85 -8.24 3.78 -15.59
C THR A 85 -7.41 4.41 -14.50
N ASN A 86 -7.45 5.75 -14.38
CA ASN A 86 -6.72 6.45 -13.32
C ASN A 86 -7.18 5.95 -11.95
N ALA A 87 -6.21 5.52 -11.14
CA ALA A 87 -6.49 5.04 -9.81
C ALA A 87 -6.82 6.20 -8.87
N ILE A 88 -7.67 5.93 -7.88
CA ILE A 88 -7.82 6.80 -6.71
C ILE A 88 -6.72 6.40 -5.73
N PHE A 89 -5.79 7.31 -5.45
CA PHE A 89 -4.67 7.05 -4.55
C PHE A 89 -4.40 8.24 -3.61
N GLU A 90 -3.81 7.96 -2.46
CA GLU A 90 -3.20 8.98 -1.62
C GLU A 90 -1.76 9.21 -2.08
N GLY A 91 -1.38 10.47 -2.30
CA GLY A 91 -0.03 10.81 -2.76
C GLY A 91 1.08 10.40 -1.78
N PRO A 92 2.35 10.38 -2.24
CA PRO A 92 3.49 9.98 -1.43
C PRO A 92 3.57 10.78 -0.13
N LYS A 93 3.72 10.07 0.99
CA LYS A 93 3.97 10.64 2.33
C LYS A 93 5.29 10.08 2.83
N ASP A 94 6.09 10.91 3.48
CA ASP A 94 7.31 10.45 4.14
C ASP A 94 6.91 9.45 5.25
N ASP A 95 7.41 8.23 5.17
CA ASP A 95 7.10 7.17 6.15
C ASP A 95 7.96 7.30 7.42
N GLY A 96 8.80 8.35 7.50
CA GLY A 96 9.68 8.64 8.63
C GLY A 96 10.81 7.63 8.79
N TYR A 97 10.93 6.67 7.85
CA TYR A 97 11.98 5.67 7.89
C TYR A 97 13.21 6.21 7.17
N PRO A 98 14.42 6.09 7.75
CA PRO A 98 15.63 6.43 7.04
C PRO A 98 15.75 5.58 5.76
N PRO A 99 16.34 6.11 4.67
CA PRO A 99 16.60 5.33 3.47
C PRO A 99 17.29 4.01 3.82
N ARG A 100 16.70 2.89 3.41
CA ARG A 100 17.31 1.56 3.62
C ARG A 100 18.52 1.31 2.71
N TRP A 101 18.68 2.16 1.70
CA TRP A 101 19.83 2.18 0.82
C TRP A 101 20.79 3.29 1.28
N PRO A 102 22.11 3.04 1.36
CA PRO A 102 23.06 4.11 1.62
C PRO A 102 22.86 5.18 0.54
N ALA A 103 22.58 6.41 0.95
CA ALA A 103 22.59 7.55 0.04
C ALA A 103 23.91 7.52 -0.72
N ALA A 104 23.85 7.59 -2.05
CA ALA A 104 25.05 7.66 -2.86
C ALA A 104 25.89 8.83 -2.35
N ASN A 105 27.01 8.49 -1.71
CA ASN A 105 28.08 9.40 -1.40
C ASN A 105 28.52 9.99 -2.74
N ASN A 106 28.06 11.20 -3.02
CA ASN A 106 28.57 12.02 -4.11
C ASN A 106 29.49 13.09 -3.50
N SER A 107 30.58 12.67 -2.86
CA SER A 107 31.73 13.56 -2.61
C SER A 107 32.73 13.40 -3.75
N HIS A 108 32.60 14.23 -4.77
CA HIS A 108 33.65 14.55 -5.74
C HIS A 108 34.07 16.00 -5.55
#